data_AF-D0NRX4-F1
#
_entry.id   AF-D0NRX4-F1
#
_cell.length_a   1.000
_cell.length_b   1.000
_cell.length_c   1.000
_cell.angle_alpha   90.00
_cell.angle_beta   90.00
_cell.angle_gamma   90.00
#
_symmetry.space_group_name_H-M   'P 1'
#
loop_
_entity.id
_entity.type
_entity.pdbx_description
1 polymer ?
#
loop_
_entity_poly.entity_id
_entity_poly.type
_entity_poly.pdbx_seq_one_letter_code
_entity_poly.pdbx_strand_id
1 'polypeptide(L)'
;MQNTQTALRRQGVNVSTALPMHLLGFSKGGIVLNQLVTELVRYSFNKKRSNSGQVRQGSVFASTRQFFAAINSIHWLDTGNGSLEGAMPTEETALAVLSRYEQLRLFVHVTPYQYESRLRPWIKTEVNSFVTKMNLLGADIQLIIYYEGDEGSLVSHFHILQDFEASRSFRSKGEGVANSPEHAVQPVRIRACKREVQMRPSKGCW
;
A
#
# COMPACT_ATOMS: atom_id res chain seq x y z
N MET A 1 -29.58 -21.71 13.82
CA MET A 1 -28.44 -22.02 12.91
C MET A 1 -27.16 -21.98 13.71
N GLN A 2 -26.54 -23.14 13.99
CA GLN A 2 -25.22 -23.20 14.63
C GLN A 2 -24.17 -22.71 13.64
N ASN A 3 -23.26 -21.86 14.11
CA ASN A 3 -22.25 -21.20 13.30
C ASN A 3 -21.31 -22.26 12.70
N THR A 4 -21.28 -22.40 11.38
CA THR A 4 -20.57 -23.46 10.62
C THR A 4 -19.10 -23.56 11.01
N GLN A 5 -18.52 -22.43 11.38
CA GLN A 5 -17.14 -22.30 11.86
C GLN A 5 -16.89 -23.03 13.19
N THR A 6 -17.88 -23.06 14.09
CA THR A 6 -17.80 -23.74 15.39
C THR A 6 -17.90 -25.26 15.22
N ALA A 7 -18.69 -25.73 14.25
CA ALA A 7 -18.80 -27.15 13.94
C ALA A 7 -17.48 -27.70 13.36
N LEU A 8 -16.83 -26.96 12.46
CA LEU A 8 -15.57 -27.35 11.83
C LEU A 8 -14.40 -27.36 12.83
N ARG A 9 -14.33 -26.38 13.74
CA ARG A 9 -13.33 -26.39 14.83
C ARG A 9 -13.44 -27.59 15.76
N ARG A 10 -14.66 -28.08 16.03
CA ARG A 10 -14.89 -29.28 16.86
C ARG A 10 -14.43 -30.57 16.17
N GLN A 11 -14.33 -30.57 14.84
CA GLN A 11 -13.80 -31.67 14.05
C GLN A 11 -12.27 -31.60 13.85
N GLY A 12 -11.58 -30.72 14.60
CA GLY A 12 -10.13 -30.52 14.45
C GLY A 12 -9.73 -29.77 13.18
N VAL A 13 -10.69 -29.29 12.39
CA VAL A 13 -10.43 -28.52 11.18
C VAL A 13 -10.25 -27.04 11.55
N ASN A 14 -9.00 -26.56 11.47
CA ASN A 14 -8.72 -25.15 11.65
C ASN A 14 -9.00 -24.38 10.36
N VAL A 15 -10.24 -23.90 10.21
CA VAL A 15 -10.61 -23.00 9.12
C VAL A 15 -10.20 -21.58 9.51
N SER A 16 -9.03 -21.14 9.06
CA SER A 16 -8.70 -19.72 9.06
C SER A 16 -9.60 -19.03 8.04
N THR A 17 -10.58 -18.25 8.50
CA THR A 17 -11.40 -17.38 7.64
C THR A 17 -10.70 -16.08 7.29
N ALA A 18 -9.47 -15.88 7.75
CA ALA A 18 -8.66 -14.72 7.43
C ALA A 18 -8.06 -14.90 6.03
N LEU A 19 -8.81 -14.49 5.01
CA LEU A 19 -8.28 -14.30 3.67
C LEU A 19 -7.28 -13.13 3.68
N PRO A 20 -6.24 -13.17 2.83
CA PRO A 20 -5.29 -12.07 2.74
C PRO A 20 -6.01 -10.78 2.32
N MET A 21 -5.88 -9.73 3.13
CA MET A 21 -6.52 -8.45 2.86
C MET A 21 -5.57 -7.53 2.10
N HIS A 22 -6.05 -6.96 1.01
CA HIS A 22 -5.31 -6.00 0.19
C HIS A 22 -6.14 -4.74 0.05
N LEU A 23 -5.56 -3.60 0.40
CA LEU A 23 -6.21 -2.30 0.18
C LEU A 23 -5.66 -1.67 -1.10
N LEU A 24 -6.55 -1.10 -1.90
CA LEU A 24 -6.19 -0.44 -3.14
C LEU A 24 -6.99 0.86 -3.28
N GLY A 25 -6.29 1.94 -3.61
CA GLY A 25 -6.88 3.23 -3.93
C GLY A 25 -6.45 3.67 -5.33
N PHE A 26 -7.37 3.59 -6.30
CA PHE A 26 -7.15 4.06 -7.66
C PHE A 26 -7.61 5.51 -7.83
N SER A 27 -6.84 6.34 -8.53
CA SER A 27 -7.21 7.74 -8.84
C SER A 27 -7.55 8.51 -7.56
N LYS A 28 -8.75 9.08 -7.43
CA LYS A 28 -9.20 9.72 -6.17
C LYS A 28 -9.40 8.75 -5.00
N GLY A 29 -9.53 7.45 -5.25
CA GLY A 29 -9.57 6.42 -4.22
C GLY A 29 -8.29 6.37 -3.37
N GLY A 30 -7.14 6.81 -3.90
CA GLY A 30 -5.93 6.96 -3.09
C GLY A 30 -6.06 8.02 -2.00
N ILE A 31 -6.89 9.05 -2.21
CA ILE A 31 -7.16 10.08 -1.18
C ILE A 31 -7.96 9.50 -0.03
N VAL A 32 -8.95 8.65 -0.33
CA VAL A 32 -9.71 7.89 0.67
C VAL A 32 -8.78 6.95 1.43
N LEU A 33 -7.85 6.31 0.72
CA LEU A 33 -6.84 5.44 1.34
C LEU A 33 -5.91 6.22 2.29
N ASN A 34 -5.49 7.43 1.91
CA ASN A 34 -4.70 8.32 2.77
C ASN A 34 -5.44 8.64 4.07
N GLN A 35 -6.73 8.96 3.98
CA GLN A 35 -7.59 9.23 5.14
C GLN A 35 -7.74 7.97 6.02
N LEU A 36 -7.99 6.81 5.41
CA LEU A 36 -8.12 5.54 6.13
C LEU A 36 -6.86 5.22 6.94
N VAL A 37 -5.69 5.31 6.31
CA VAL A 37 -4.40 5.06 6.97
C VAL A 37 -4.16 6.07 8.09
N THR A 38 -4.43 7.35 7.85
CA THR A 38 -4.17 8.42 8.83
C THR A 38 -5.09 8.32 10.05
N GLU A 39 -6.40 8.24 9.82
CA GLU A 39 -7.39 8.33 10.89
C GLU A 39 -7.49 7.06 11.72
N LEU A 40 -7.36 5.87 11.10
CA LEU A 40 -7.37 4.62 11.86
C LEU A 40 -6.11 4.46 12.70
N VAL A 41 -4.95 4.94 12.24
CA VAL A 41 -3.75 4.99 13.08
C VAL A 41 -3.94 5.98 14.23
N ARG A 42 -4.41 7.20 13.94
CA ARG A 42 -4.69 8.20 14.98
C ARG A 42 -5.62 7.63 16.04
N TYR A 43 -6.69 6.94 15.65
CA TYR A 43 -7.61 6.33 16.59
C TYR A 43 -6.94 5.20 17.40
N SER A 44 -6.12 4.36 16.77
CA SER A 44 -5.47 3.21 17.41
C SER A 44 -4.33 3.55 18.37
N PHE A 45 -3.70 4.72 18.18
CA PHE A 45 -2.47 5.10 18.89
C PHE A 45 -2.56 6.44 19.61
N ASN A 46 -3.72 7.11 19.61
CA ASN A 46 -3.93 8.28 20.48
C ASN A 46 -3.89 7.85 21.95
N LYS A 47 -2.75 8.09 22.61
CA LYS A 47 -2.61 8.02 24.07
C LYS A 47 -3.30 9.22 24.73
N LYS A 48 -4.60 9.45 24.49
CA LYS A 48 -5.35 10.26 25.46
C LYS A 48 -5.46 9.43 26.73
N ARG A 49 -4.55 9.71 27.69
CA ARG A 49 -4.72 9.29 29.08
C ARG A 49 -6.11 9.76 29.47
N SER A 50 -6.96 8.84 29.89
CA SER A 50 -8.16 9.24 30.63
C SER A 50 -7.71 10.10 31.82
N ASN A 51 -8.56 11.00 32.32
CA ASN A 51 -8.27 11.79 33.53
C ASN A 51 -7.94 10.90 34.76
N SER A 52 -8.17 9.59 34.68
CA SER A 52 -7.81 8.58 35.69
C SER A 52 -6.45 7.88 35.46
N GLY A 53 -5.65 8.31 34.48
CA GLY A 53 -4.33 7.73 34.19
C GLY A 53 -4.37 6.35 33.51
N GLN A 54 -5.55 5.78 33.27
CA GLN A 54 -5.70 4.51 32.55
C GLN A 54 -5.52 4.72 31.04
N VAL A 55 -4.67 3.88 30.43
CA VAL A 55 -4.57 3.73 28.98
C VAL A 55 -5.93 3.24 28.46
N ARG A 56 -6.56 3.98 27.55
CA ARG A 56 -7.83 3.58 26.93
C ARG A 56 -7.59 2.36 26.02
N GLN A 57 -7.53 1.16 26.58
CA GLN A 57 -7.53 -0.11 25.84
C GLN A 57 -8.98 -0.59 25.62
N GLY A 58 -9.78 0.21 24.90
CA GLY A 58 -11.16 -0.19 24.55
C GLY A 58 -11.20 -1.19 23.39
N SER A 59 -12.32 -1.91 23.24
CA SER A 59 -12.54 -2.90 22.16
C SER A 59 -12.26 -2.34 20.74
N VAL A 60 -12.55 -1.06 20.51
CA VAL A 60 -12.31 -0.38 19.22
C VAL A 60 -10.81 -0.19 18.90
N PHE A 61 -9.96 -0.02 19.92
CA PHE A 61 -8.51 0.05 19.73
C PHE A 61 -7.94 -1.33 19.35
N ALA A 62 -8.43 -2.38 20.01
CA ALA A 62 -8.07 -3.76 19.68
C ALA A 62 -8.52 -4.13 18.27
N SER A 63 -9.73 -3.75 17.85
CA SER A 63 -10.24 -4.05 16.50
C SER A 63 -9.46 -3.34 15.40
N THR A 64 -9.01 -2.10 15.63
CA THR A 64 -8.28 -1.35 14.59
C THR A 64 -6.83 -1.87 14.42
N ARG A 65 -6.18 -2.29 15.50
CA ARG A 65 -4.89 -3.00 15.41
C ARG A 65 -5.03 -4.35 14.72
N GLN A 66 -6.08 -5.10 15.03
CA GLN A 66 -6.40 -6.37 14.36
C GLN A 66 -6.67 -6.15 12.86
N PHE A 67 -7.39 -5.07 12.51
CA PHE A 67 -7.61 -4.68 11.13
C PHE A 67 -6.29 -4.48 10.38
N PHE A 68 -5.40 -3.62 10.88
CA PHE A 68 -4.11 -3.41 10.23
C PHE A 68 -3.22 -4.66 10.19
N ALA A 69 -3.25 -5.48 11.25
CA ALA A 69 -2.51 -6.75 11.29
C ALA A 69 -2.99 -7.76 10.23
N ALA A 70 -4.24 -7.66 9.77
CA ALA A 70 -4.80 -8.51 8.73
C ALA A 70 -4.46 -8.04 7.30
N ILE A 71 -3.94 -6.82 7.12
CA ILE A 71 -3.61 -6.27 5.80
C ILE A 71 -2.24 -6.78 5.35
N ASN A 72 -2.20 -7.43 4.19
CA ASN A 72 -0.97 -7.93 3.56
C ASN A 72 -0.33 -6.91 2.63
N SER A 73 -1.12 -6.07 1.97
CA SER A 73 -0.57 -4.96 1.19
C SER A 73 -1.52 -3.80 0.99
N ILE A 74 -0.92 -2.62 0.79
CA ILE A 74 -1.61 -1.39 0.45
C ILE A 74 -1.05 -0.87 -0.88
N HIS A 75 -1.94 -0.55 -1.81
CA HIS A 75 -1.62 -0.13 -3.17
C HIS A 75 -2.21 1.26 -3.44
N TRP A 76 -1.35 2.25 -3.64
CA TRP A 76 -1.72 3.54 -4.23
C TRP A 76 -1.56 3.43 -5.74
N LEU A 77 -2.68 3.40 -6.46
CA LEU A 77 -2.72 3.16 -7.91
C LEU A 77 -3.03 4.45 -8.66
N ASP A 78 -2.01 5.01 -9.30
CA ASP A 78 -2.04 6.26 -10.07
C ASP A 78 -2.86 7.38 -9.41
N THR A 79 -2.58 7.60 -8.13
CA THR A 79 -3.32 8.51 -7.27
C THR A 79 -3.06 9.98 -7.65
N GLY A 80 -4.12 10.79 -7.62
CA GLY A 80 -4.02 12.24 -7.78
C GLY A 80 -5.23 12.98 -7.21
N ASN A 81 -4.99 14.18 -6.68
CA ASN A 81 -6.01 15.02 -6.03
C ASN A 81 -6.42 16.24 -6.88
N GLY A 82 -6.64 16.02 -8.19
CA GLY A 82 -6.98 17.11 -9.11
C GLY A 82 -5.92 18.21 -9.08
N SER A 83 -6.31 19.42 -8.68
CA SER A 83 -5.44 20.61 -8.62
C SER A 83 -4.85 20.91 -7.24
N LEU A 84 -4.99 20.00 -6.27
CA LEU A 84 -4.49 20.19 -4.90
C LEU A 84 -3.43 19.14 -4.54
N GLU A 85 -2.66 19.45 -3.50
CA GLU A 85 -1.74 18.51 -2.84
C GLU A 85 -2.50 17.38 -2.11
N GLY A 86 -1.79 16.34 -1.70
CA GLY A 86 -2.32 15.23 -0.92
C GLY A 86 -2.57 13.94 -1.70
N ALA A 87 -1.87 13.74 -2.81
CA ALA A 87 -1.84 12.46 -3.52
C ALA A 87 -1.26 11.35 -2.63
N MET A 88 -0.30 11.66 -1.74
CA MET A 88 0.30 10.69 -0.81
C MET A 88 0.03 11.02 0.66
N PRO A 89 0.07 10.02 1.57
CA PRO A 89 -0.08 10.29 3.00
C PRO A 89 1.17 10.97 3.56
N THR A 90 0.98 11.99 4.38
CA THR A 90 2.07 12.83 4.94
C THR A 90 2.12 12.83 6.46
N GLU A 91 1.13 12.26 7.16
CA GLU A 91 1.07 12.33 8.62
C GLU A 91 2.10 11.38 9.27
N GLU A 92 3.10 11.97 9.91
CA GLU A 92 4.29 11.30 10.44
C GLU A 92 3.98 10.15 11.41
N THR A 93 2.99 10.33 12.29
CA THR A 93 2.62 9.31 13.27
C THR A 93 2.00 8.09 12.58
N ALA A 94 1.13 8.34 11.59
CA ALA A 94 0.51 7.32 10.75
C ALA A 94 1.56 6.48 10.04
N LEU A 95 2.53 7.15 9.40
CA LEU A 95 3.60 6.47 8.68
C LEU A 95 4.48 5.63 9.60
N ALA A 96 4.87 6.17 10.76
CA ALA A 96 5.69 5.48 11.74
C ALA A 96 5.01 4.28 12.41
N VAL A 97 3.67 4.27 12.46
CA VAL A 97 2.91 3.10 12.91
C VAL A 97 2.78 2.07 11.79
N LEU A 98 2.49 2.53 10.58
CA LEU A 98 2.34 1.66 9.41
C LEU A 98 3.61 0.86 9.15
N SER A 99 4.79 1.48 9.34
CA SER A 99 6.09 0.83 9.16
C SER A 99 6.41 -0.26 10.19
N ARG A 100 5.63 -0.38 11.28
CA ARG A 100 5.86 -1.42 12.31
C ARG A 100 5.23 -2.76 11.97
N TYR A 101 4.38 -2.83 10.96
CA TYR A 101 3.77 -4.08 10.51
C TYR A 101 4.73 -4.78 9.54
N GLU A 102 5.55 -5.71 10.04
CA GLU A 102 6.58 -6.39 9.26
C GLU A 102 6.03 -7.20 8.07
N GLN A 103 4.78 -7.68 8.17
CA GLN A 103 4.10 -8.40 7.09
C GLN A 103 3.50 -7.50 6.01
N LEU A 104 3.41 -6.19 6.27
CA LEU A 104 2.72 -5.24 5.41
C LEU A 104 3.63 -4.76 4.29
N ARG A 105 3.20 -4.99 3.05
CA ARG A 105 3.90 -4.49 1.85
C ARG A 105 3.20 -3.27 1.26
N LEU A 106 3.97 -2.26 0.91
CA LEU A 106 3.47 -1.00 0.37
C LEU A 106 3.86 -0.88 -1.09
N PHE A 107 2.90 -0.50 -1.93
CA PHE A 107 3.14 -0.31 -3.35
C PHE A 107 2.60 1.02 -3.81
N VAL A 108 3.44 1.79 -4.49
CA VAL A 108 3.05 3.02 -5.17
C VAL A 108 3.20 2.76 -6.65
N HIS A 109 2.08 2.72 -7.35
CA HIS A 109 1.99 2.48 -8.78
C HIS A 109 1.65 3.79 -9.46
N VAL A 110 2.41 4.18 -10.48
CA VAL A 110 2.21 5.46 -11.16
C VAL A 110 2.35 5.33 -12.67
N THR A 111 1.63 6.18 -13.39
CA THR A 111 1.82 6.45 -14.81
C THR A 111 2.42 7.85 -15.00
N PRO A 112 2.97 8.18 -16.19
CA PRO A 112 3.41 9.54 -16.50
C PRO A 112 2.28 10.57 -16.40
N TYR A 113 1.01 10.16 -16.52
CA TYR A 113 -0.15 11.06 -16.40
C TYR A 113 -0.21 11.78 -15.04
N GLN A 114 0.09 11.08 -13.95
CA GLN A 114 0.19 11.70 -12.62
C GLN A 114 1.64 12.07 -12.29
N TYR A 115 2.58 11.12 -12.44
CA TYR A 115 3.92 11.25 -11.89
C TYR A 115 4.83 12.20 -12.67
N GLU A 116 4.68 12.31 -13.99
CA GLU A 116 5.44 13.25 -14.83
C GLU A 116 4.60 14.47 -15.25
N SER A 117 3.47 14.70 -14.57
CA SER A 117 2.54 15.80 -14.85
C SER A 117 3.21 17.17 -14.66
N ARG A 118 3.48 17.87 -15.76
CA ARG A 118 4.00 19.26 -15.72
C ARG A 118 3.05 20.24 -15.05
N LEU A 119 1.74 19.99 -15.11
CA LEU A 119 0.71 20.82 -14.49
C LEU A 119 0.54 20.54 -12.98
N ARG A 120 1.06 19.40 -12.50
CA ARG A 120 0.88 18.94 -11.11
C ARG A 120 2.20 18.39 -10.56
N PRO A 121 3.28 19.18 -10.59
CA PRO A 121 4.63 18.69 -10.27
C PRO A 121 4.75 18.21 -8.81
N TRP A 122 3.91 18.70 -7.91
CA TRP A 122 3.87 18.28 -6.51
C TRP A 122 3.59 16.78 -6.35
N ILE A 123 2.84 16.14 -7.25
CA ILE A 123 2.54 14.70 -7.17
C ILE A 123 3.83 13.88 -7.18
N LYS A 124 4.78 14.23 -8.07
CA LYS A 124 6.10 13.58 -8.12
C LYS A 124 6.86 13.76 -6.82
N THR A 125 6.85 14.98 -6.28
CA THR A 125 7.52 15.32 -5.02
C THR A 125 6.94 14.52 -3.87
N GLU A 126 5.62 14.45 -3.76
CA GLU A 126 4.90 13.70 -2.73
C GLU A 126 5.17 12.20 -2.80
N VAL A 127 5.10 11.59 -4.00
CA VAL A 127 5.44 10.17 -4.22
C VAL A 127 6.87 9.88 -3.77
N ASN A 128 7.83 10.70 -4.21
CA ASN A 128 9.23 10.49 -3.85
C ASN A 128 9.48 10.68 -2.35
N SER A 129 8.81 11.65 -1.73
CA SER A 129 8.92 11.94 -0.30
C SER A 129 8.35 10.78 0.52
N PHE A 130 7.15 10.30 0.17
CA PHE A 130 6.51 9.16 0.82
C PHE A 130 7.34 7.89 0.71
N VAL A 131 7.81 7.53 -0.50
CA VAL A 131 8.65 6.34 -0.71
C VAL A 131 9.97 6.45 0.06
N THR A 132 10.62 7.61 0.04
CA THR A 132 11.87 7.83 0.79
C THR A 132 11.63 7.69 2.28
N LYS A 133 10.56 8.29 2.80
CA LYS A 133 10.21 8.25 4.22
C LYS A 133 9.94 6.84 4.71
N MET A 134 9.13 6.07 4.00
CA MET A 134 8.81 4.69 4.38
C MET A 134 10.03 3.77 4.32
N ASN A 135 10.93 3.97 3.34
CA ASN A 135 12.22 3.26 3.31
C ASN A 135 13.09 3.60 4.53
N LEU A 136 13.19 4.89 4.91
CA LEU A 136 13.94 5.30 6.10
C LEU A 136 13.35 4.73 7.40
N LEU A 137 12.03 4.51 7.43
CA LEU A 137 11.33 3.85 8.54
C LEU A 137 11.44 2.31 8.51
N GLY A 138 12.12 1.74 7.51
CA GLY A 138 12.35 0.30 7.38
C GLY A 138 11.19 -0.50 6.80
N ALA A 139 10.19 0.15 6.20
CA ALA A 139 9.04 -0.55 5.61
C ALA A 139 9.38 -1.20 4.25
N ASP A 140 8.73 -2.33 3.91
CA ASP A 140 8.81 -2.91 2.57
C ASP A 140 7.92 -2.11 1.60
N ILE A 141 8.52 -1.10 0.96
CA ILE A 141 7.84 -0.24 -0.02
C ILE A 141 8.47 -0.34 -1.42
N GLN A 142 7.63 -0.36 -2.45
CA GLN A 142 8.07 -0.38 -3.84
C GLN A 142 7.37 0.72 -4.66
N LEU A 143 8.17 1.47 -5.43
CA LEU A 143 7.67 2.35 -6.48
C LEU A 143 7.71 1.61 -7.82
N ILE A 144 6.57 1.56 -8.49
CA ILE A 144 6.35 0.88 -9.76
C ILE A 144 5.88 1.92 -10.78
N ILE A 145 6.72 2.21 -11.77
CA ILE A 145 6.39 3.15 -12.85
C ILE A 145 5.96 2.34 -14.06
N TYR A 146 4.72 2.57 -14.52
CA TYR A 146 4.15 2.02 -15.73
C TYR A 146 4.41 2.98 -16.88
N TYR A 147 4.60 2.46 -18.09
CA TYR A 147 4.75 3.28 -19.31
C TYR A 147 5.87 4.33 -19.19
N GLU A 148 6.98 3.99 -18.51
CA GLU A 148 8.10 4.92 -18.28
C GLU A 148 8.68 5.40 -19.62
N GLY A 149 8.66 6.72 -19.84
CA GLY A 149 9.13 7.37 -21.07
C GLY A 149 8.00 7.80 -22.02
N ASP A 150 6.79 7.30 -21.82
CA ASP A 150 5.64 7.68 -22.64
C ASP A 150 5.04 9.03 -22.20
N GLU A 151 4.26 9.66 -23.07
CA GLU A 151 3.50 10.85 -22.71
C GLU A 151 2.32 10.49 -21.79
N GLY A 152 2.15 11.27 -20.72
CA GLY A 152 1.06 11.08 -19.78
C GLY A 152 -0.30 11.38 -20.41
N SER A 153 -1.23 10.42 -20.34
CA SER A 153 -2.58 10.58 -20.88
C SER A 153 -3.64 10.01 -19.93
N LEU A 154 -4.87 10.49 -20.06
CA LEU A 154 -6.00 9.91 -19.31
C LEU A 154 -6.24 8.45 -19.72
N VAL A 155 -5.87 8.07 -20.94
CA VAL A 155 -5.92 6.69 -21.40
C VAL A 155 -4.97 5.81 -20.59
N SER A 156 -3.70 6.20 -20.44
CA SER A 156 -2.74 5.43 -19.64
C SER A 156 -3.13 5.40 -18.15
N HIS A 157 -3.71 6.49 -17.62
CA HIS A 157 -4.28 6.54 -16.27
C HIS A 157 -5.29 5.43 -15.99
N PHE A 158 -6.21 5.14 -16.92
CA PHE A 158 -7.18 4.04 -16.73
C PHE A 158 -6.61 2.68 -17.14
N HIS A 159 -5.74 2.63 -18.15
CA HIS A 159 -5.20 1.38 -18.67
C HIS A 159 -4.34 0.63 -17.63
N ILE A 160 -3.71 1.35 -16.70
CA ILE A 160 -2.98 0.74 -15.57
C ILE A 160 -3.81 -0.28 -14.76
N LEU A 161 -5.14 -0.16 -14.74
CA LEU A 161 -6.01 -1.13 -14.05
C LEU A 161 -5.87 -2.54 -14.64
N GLN A 162 -5.78 -2.64 -15.97
CA GLN A 162 -5.64 -3.92 -16.68
C GLN A 162 -4.26 -4.53 -16.42
N ASP A 163 -3.21 -3.71 -16.49
CA ASP A 163 -1.84 -4.16 -16.24
C ASP A 163 -1.60 -4.56 -14.78
N PHE A 164 -2.23 -3.85 -13.86
CA PHE A 164 -2.21 -4.17 -12.44
C PHE A 164 -2.76 -5.58 -12.20
N GLU A 165 -3.92 -5.91 -12.76
CA GLU A 165 -4.54 -7.24 -12.65
C GLU A 165 -3.68 -8.35 -13.28
N ALA A 166 -3.14 -8.11 -14.48
CA ALA A 166 -2.27 -9.06 -15.17
C ALA A 166 -1.00 -9.38 -14.36
N SER A 167 -0.39 -8.37 -13.73
CA SER A 167 0.81 -8.54 -12.90
C SER A 167 0.59 -9.41 -11.66
N ARG A 168 -0.65 -9.48 -11.16
CA ARG A 168 -1.02 -10.38 -10.04
C ARG A 168 -1.24 -11.81 -10.50
N SER A 169 -1.78 -12.01 -11.70
CA SER A 169 -2.04 -13.34 -12.27
C SER A 169 -0.76 -14.12 -12.58
N PHE A 170 0.36 -13.42 -12.81
CA PHE A 170 1.65 -14.07 -13.05
C PHE A 170 2.28 -14.67 -11.77
N ARG A 171 1.88 -14.21 -10.58
CA ARG A 171 2.40 -14.71 -9.30
C ARG A 171 1.59 -15.86 -8.71
N SER A 172 0.44 -16.21 -9.29
CA SER A 172 -0.40 -17.32 -8.80
C SER A 172 -0.23 -18.63 -9.57
N LYS A 173 0.46 -18.63 -10.72
CA LYS A 173 0.75 -19.85 -11.49
C LYS A 173 2.19 -20.30 -11.27
N GLY A 174 2.39 -21.13 -10.26
CA GLY A 174 3.48 -22.10 -10.30
C GLY A 174 3.23 -23.08 -11.45
N GLU A 175 4.28 -23.28 -12.25
CA GLU A 175 4.49 -24.36 -13.23
C GLU A 175 3.39 -24.63 -14.28
N GLY A 176 3.71 -24.23 -15.52
CA GLY A 176 3.33 -24.91 -16.76
C GLY A 176 1.85 -24.89 -17.16
N VAL A 177 1.49 -24.14 -18.20
CA VAL A 177 0.65 -24.59 -19.33
C VAL A 177 0.72 -23.52 -20.44
N ALA A 178 0.80 -24.02 -21.68
CA ALA A 178 1.06 -23.35 -22.93
C ALA A 178 0.12 -22.17 -23.29
N ASN A 179 0.69 -21.25 -24.06
CA ASN A 179 0.10 -20.04 -24.61
C ASN A 179 -1.17 -20.31 -25.43
N SER A 180 -2.21 -19.49 -25.22
CA SER A 180 -3.30 -19.27 -26.17
C SER A 180 -3.22 -17.80 -26.65
N PRO A 181 -3.25 -17.51 -27.97
CA PRO A 181 -2.70 -16.26 -28.50
C PRO A 181 -3.69 -15.08 -28.56
N GLU A 182 -4.90 -15.16 -28.03
CA GLU A 182 -5.93 -14.17 -28.39
C GLU A 182 -6.02 -12.93 -27.49
N HIS A 183 -5.22 -12.81 -26.43
CA HIS A 183 -5.15 -11.60 -25.58
C HIS A 183 -3.73 -11.35 -25.07
N ALA A 184 -2.73 -11.39 -25.95
CA ALA A 184 -1.36 -11.04 -25.60
C ALA A 184 -1.26 -9.53 -25.34
N VAL A 185 -1.58 -9.09 -24.12
CA VAL A 185 -1.24 -7.76 -23.61
C VAL A 185 0.28 -7.64 -23.74
N GLN A 186 0.74 -6.63 -24.49
CA GLN A 186 2.18 -6.45 -24.67
C GLN A 186 2.86 -6.27 -23.32
N PRO A 187 4.06 -6.85 -23.10
CA PRO A 187 4.76 -6.74 -21.84
C PRO A 187 5.05 -5.26 -21.52
N VAL A 188 4.43 -4.79 -20.46
CA VAL A 188 4.52 -3.41 -19.99
C VAL A 188 5.92 -3.17 -19.42
N ARG A 189 6.51 -2.02 -19.77
CA ARG A 189 7.78 -1.59 -19.19
C ARG A 189 7.57 -1.18 -17.73
N ILE A 190 7.70 -2.15 -16.83
CA ILE A 190 7.63 -1.93 -15.38
C ILE A 190 9.04 -1.73 -14.83
N ARG A 191 9.29 -0.58 -14.22
CA ARG A 191 10.49 -0.38 -13.40
C ARG A 191 10.10 -0.39 -11.92
N ALA A 192 10.49 -1.44 -11.21
CA ALA A 192 10.42 -1.49 -9.76
C ALA A 192 11.70 -0.88 -9.17
N CYS A 193 11.56 0.21 -8.41
CA CYS A 193 12.69 0.86 -7.75
C CYS A 193 12.71 0.50 -6.27
N LYS A 194 13.61 -0.40 -5.86
CA LYS A 194 13.91 -0.67 -4.45
C LYS A 194 15.16 0.12 -4.09
N ARG A 195 15.03 1.18 -3.30
CA ARG A 195 16.19 1.95 -2.84
C ARG A 195 16.83 1.22 -1.67
N GLU A 196 18.02 0.66 -1.87
CA GLU A 196 18.84 0.17 -0.77
C GLU A 196 19.34 1.38 0.05
N VAL A 197 18.95 1.43 1.33
CA VAL A 197 19.48 2.42 2.27
C VAL A 197 20.90 1.99 2.64
N GLN A 198 21.89 2.57 1.97
CA GLN A 198 23.29 2.35 2.34
C GLN A 198 23.60 3.12 3.63
N MET A 199 23.52 2.41 4.76
CA MET A 199 24.00 2.91 6.04
C MET A 199 25.50 3.20 5.94
N ARG A 200 25.88 4.49 5.95
CA ARG A 200 27.28 4.88 6.12
C ARG A 200 27.68 4.59 7.57
N PRO A 201 28.81 3.91 7.82
CA PRO A 201 29.30 3.73 9.17
C PRO A 201 29.66 5.11 9.76
N SER A 202 29.14 5.39 10.95
CA SER A 202 29.54 6.52 11.78
C SER A 202 31.05 6.43 12.02
N LYS A 203 31.81 7.39 11.52
CA LYS A 203 33.21 7.55 11.92
C LYS A 203 33.22 7.89 13.41
N GLY A 204 33.71 6.97 14.21
CA GLY A 204 33.92 7.16 15.65
C GLY A 204 34.93 8.28 15.90
N CYS A 205 34.64 9.07 16.92
CA CYS A 205 35.63 9.87 17.63
C CYS A 205 36.79 8.98 18.09
N TRP A 206 38.01 9.43 17.81
CA TRP A 206 39.15 9.37 18.72
C TRP A 206 39.78 10.76 18.71
#